data_AF-A0A6B3HS92-F1
#
_entry.id   AF-A0A6B3HS92-F1
#
_cell.length_a   1.000
_cell.length_b   1.000
_cell.length_c   1.000
_cell.angle_alpha   90.00
_cell.angle_beta   90.00
_cell.angle_gamma   90.00
#
_symmetry.space_group_name_H-M   'P 1'
#
loop_
_entity.id
_entity.type
_entity.pdbx_description
1 polymer ?
#
loop_
_entity_poly.entity_id
_entity_poly.type
_entity_poly.pdbx_seq_one_letter_code
_entity_poly.pdbx_strand_id
1 'polypeptide(L)' 'DTRALTRHLRERGAMRVGIFSGNAIADEGTLLAKVRQAPEMTGADLSAEVATKEAYVVPAIGTKKFTVAAVDLGIKGMT' A
#
# COMPACT_ATOMS: atom_id res chain seq x y z
N ASP A 1 -7.11 -6.78 -20.10
CA ASP A 1 -6.03 -5.95 -20.67
C ASP A 1 -5.52 -4.98 -19.59
N THR A 2 -4.38 -5.25 -18.97
CA THR A 2 -3.77 -4.36 -17.96
C THR A 2 -3.18 -3.10 -18.58
N ARG A 3 -2.84 -3.10 -19.88
CA ARG A 3 -2.28 -1.94 -20.60
C ARG A 3 -3.31 -0.82 -20.72
N ALA A 4 -4.58 -1.16 -20.98
CA ALA A 4 -5.67 -0.19 -20.98
C ALA A 4 -5.79 0.54 -19.62
N LEU A 5 -5.70 -0.19 -18.52
CA LEU A 5 -5.71 0.39 -17.17
C LEU A 5 -4.50 1.29 -16.92
N THR A 6 -3.30 0.86 -17.31
CA THR A 6 -2.08 1.69 -17.20
C THR A 6 -2.22 3.01 -17.96
N ARG A 7 -2.78 2.98 -19.18
CA ARG A 7 -3.02 4.20 -19.97
C ARG A 7 -4.02 5.13 -19.29
N HIS A 8 -5.12 4.57 -18.78
CA HIS A 8 -6.16 5.32 -18.11
C HIS A 8 -5.63 6.08 -16.88
N LEU A 9 -4.86 5.39 -16.02
CA LEU A 9 -4.23 5.99 -14.84
C LEU A 9 -3.19 7.04 -15.22
N ARG A 10 -2.43 6.83 -16.31
CA ARG A 10 -1.44 7.81 -16.78
C ARG A 10 -2.10 9.09 -17.29
N GLU A 11 -3.23 8.98 -17.99
CA GLU A 11 -3.92 10.11 -18.60
C GLU A 11 -4.78 10.91 -17.58
N ARG A 12 -5.28 10.25 -16.53
CA ARG A 12 -6.23 10.84 -15.57
C ARG A 12 -5.73 10.96 -14.13
N GLY A 13 -4.53 10.43 -13.85
CA GLY A 13 -3.96 10.40 -12.50
C GLY A 13 -4.41 9.20 -11.67
N ALA A 14 -3.86 9.11 -10.45
CA ALA A 14 -4.22 8.08 -9.48
C ALA A 14 -5.70 8.22 -9.07
N MET A 15 -6.36 7.08 -8.88
CA MET A 15 -7.79 7.03 -8.56
C MET A 15 -8.09 5.88 -7.60
N ARG A 16 -9.16 6.04 -6.82
CA ARG A 16 -9.76 4.95 -6.04
C ARG A 16 -10.38 3.94 -7.00
N VAL A 17 -10.08 2.67 -6.80
CA VAL A 17 -10.55 1.55 -7.64
C VAL A 17 -10.95 0.38 -6.74
N GLY A 18 -11.96 -0.39 -7.16
CA GLY A 18 -12.39 -1.61 -6.48
C GLY A 18 -12.26 -2.82 -7.39
N ILE A 19 -11.86 -3.96 -6.82
CA ILE A 19 -11.90 -5.28 -7.47
C ILE A 19 -12.93 -6.12 -6.70
N PHE A 20 -13.94 -6.61 -7.39
CA PHE A 20 -15.05 -7.37 -6.80
C PHE A 20 -15.18 -8.73 -7.51
N SER A 21 -15.37 -9.80 -6.73
CA SER A 21 -15.43 -11.17 -7.25
C SER A 21 -16.33 -12.05 -6.39
N GLY A 22 -16.89 -13.12 -6.97
CA GLY A 22 -17.74 -14.08 -6.27
C GLY A 22 -18.93 -13.40 -5.59
N ASN A 23 -19.16 -13.72 -4.31
CA ASN A 23 -20.28 -13.18 -3.52
C ASN A 23 -20.16 -11.68 -3.22
N ALA A 24 -19.03 -11.04 -3.56
CA ALA A 24 -18.87 -9.58 -3.43
C ALA A 24 -19.36 -8.80 -4.66
N ILE A 25 -19.82 -9.48 -5.70
CA ILE A 25 -20.45 -8.85 -6.87
C ILE A 25 -21.86 -8.39 -6.47
N ALA A 26 -22.10 -7.10 -6.64
CA ALA A 26 -23.39 -6.44 -6.43
C ALA A 26 -23.76 -5.63 -7.66
N ASP A 27 -24.86 -4.88 -7.59
CA ASP A 27 -25.20 -3.92 -8.64
C ASP A 27 -24.11 -2.83 -8.78
N GLU A 28 -23.95 -2.32 -10.01
CA GLU A 28 -22.91 -1.35 -10.35
C GLU A 28 -22.94 -0.09 -9.47
N GLY A 29 -24.15 0.37 -9.12
CA GLY A 29 -24.35 1.55 -8.27
C GLY A 29 -23.76 1.35 -6.87
N THR A 30 -24.05 0.21 -6.25
CA THR A 30 -23.48 -0.18 -4.95
C THR A 30 -21.96 -0.30 -5.01
N LEU A 31 -21.43 -0.93 -6.06
CA LEU A 31 -19.98 -1.09 -6.22
C LEU A 31 -19.27 0.26 -6.40
N LEU A 32 -19.83 1.14 -7.23
CA LEU A 32 -19.29 2.47 -7.47
C LEU A 32 -19.36 3.36 -6.22
N ALA A 33 -20.47 3.29 -5.47
CA ALA A 33 -20.61 4.00 -4.20
C ALA A 33 -19.52 3.57 -3.20
N LYS A 34 -19.28 2.27 -3.08
CA LYS A 34 -18.23 1.73 -2.20
C LYS A 34 -16.83 2.24 -2.57
N VAL A 35 -16.51 2.29 -3.87
CA VAL A 35 -15.23 2.85 -4.35
C VAL A 35 -15.10 4.34 -4.02
N ARG A 36 -16.17 5.12 -4.21
CA ARG A 36 -16.18 6.57 -3.94
C ARG A 36 -16.15 6.92 -2.45
N GLN A 37 -16.55 6.00 -1.58
CA GLN A 37 -16.51 6.17 -0.12
C GLN A 37 -15.18 5.77 0.51
N ALA A 38 -14.31 5.05 -0.21
CA ALA A 38 -13.00 4.69 0.32
C ALA A 38 -12.19 5.96 0.69
N PRO A 39 -11.52 6.02 1.85
CA PRO A 39 -10.70 7.16 2.23
C PRO A 39 -9.62 7.47 1.19
N GLU A 40 -9.20 8.74 1.11
CA GLU A 40 -8.07 9.12 0.29
C GLU A 40 -6.75 8.75 0.98
N MET A 41 -5.75 8.34 0.19
CA MET A 41 -4.41 8.10 0.72
C MET A 41 -3.68 9.41 1.06
N THR A 42 -4.02 10.51 0.37
CA THR A 42 -3.43 11.82 0.61
C THR A 42 -3.72 12.25 2.05
N GLY A 43 -2.66 12.45 2.83
CA GLY A 43 -2.76 12.85 4.24
C GLY A 43 -3.06 11.71 5.22
N ALA A 44 -3.19 10.46 4.77
CA ALA A 44 -3.37 9.32 5.65
C ALA A 44 -2.04 8.89 6.30
N ASP A 45 -2.05 8.64 7.62
CA ASP A 45 -0.92 8.05 8.33
C ASP A 45 -0.95 6.52 8.25
N LEU A 46 -0.57 6.01 7.07
CA LEU A 46 -0.45 4.56 6.85
C LEU A 46 0.78 3.96 7.54
N SER A 47 1.74 4.80 7.96
CA SER A 47 2.98 4.33 8.58
C SER A 47 2.72 3.71 9.95
N ALA A 48 1.77 4.27 10.71
CA ALA A 48 1.34 3.73 11.99
C ALA A 48 0.72 2.32 11.89
N GLU A 49 0.16 1.95 10.74
CA GLU A 49 -0.44 0.61 10.54
C GLU A 49 0.60 -0.46 10.22
N VAL A 50 1.75 -0.08 9.65
CA VAL A 50 2.73 -1.03 9.10
C VAL A 50 4.07 -1.05 9.85
N ALA A 51 4.36 -0.04 10.66
CA ALA A 51 5.60 0.02 11.43
C ALA A 51 5.66 -1.08 12.51
N THR A 52 6.88 -1.53 12.81
CA THR A 52 7.12 -2.46 13.93
C THR A 52 6.63 -1.87 15.26
N LYS A 53 6.00 -2.71 16.08
CA LYS A 53 5.52 -2.34 17.42
C LYS A 53 6.64 -2.25 18.45
N GLU A 54 7.71 -3.02 18.25
CA GLU A 54 8.84 -3.11 19.16
C GLU A 54 10.15 -2.99 18.38
N ALA A 55 11.16 -2.39 19.03
CA ALA A 55 12.48 -2.26 18.44
C ALA A 55 13.15 -3.64 18.35
N TYR A 56 13.80 -3.91 17.22
CA TYR A 56 14.56 -5.13 17.00
C TYR A 56 15.89 -4.84 16.30
N VAL A 57 16.81 -5.79 16.39
CA VAL A 57 18.14 -5.68 15.78
C VAL A 57 18.23 -6.64 14.60
N VAL A 58 18.54 -6.09 13.43
CA VAL A 58 18.99 -6.89 12.29
C VAL A 58 20.50 -7.09 12.40
N PRO A 59 21.01 -8.33 12.52
CA PRO A 59 22.44 -8.57 12.63
C PRO A 59 23.16 -8.20 11.33
N ALA A 60 24.40 -7.74 11.45
CA ALA A 60 25.24 -7.51 10.28
C ALA A 60 25.54 -8.84 9.58
N ILE A 61 25.44 -8.84 8.25
CA ILE A 61 25.93 -9.95 7.43
C ILE A 61 27.42 -9.71 7.18
N GLY A 62 28.27 -10.60 7.70
CA GLY A 62 29.73 -10.46 7.65
C GLY A 62 30.29 -9.55 8.76
N THR A 63 31.44 -8.92 8.51
CA THR A 63 32.11 -8.07 9.50
C THR A 63 31.30 -6.78 9.77
N LYS A 64 30.81 -6.62 11.00
CA LYS A 64 30.12 -5.41 11.45
C LYS A 64 31.06 -4.19 11.41
N LYS A 65 30.72 -3.19 10.59
CA LYS A 65 31.46 -1.91 10.51
C LYS A 65 30.84 -0.80 11.34
N PHE A 66 29.51 -0.71 11.37
CA PHE A 66 28.76 0.37 12.02
C PHE A 66 27.51 -0.16 12.74
N THR A 67 26.93 0.69 13.58
CA THR A 67 25.59 0.52 14.14
C THR A 67 24.76 1.71 13.68
N VAL A 68 23.58 1.46 13.11
CA VAL A 68 22.65 2.50 12.64
C VAL A 68 21.27 2.25 13.24
N ALA A 69 20.54 3.33 13.51
CA ALA A 69 19.12 3.26 13.79
C ALA A 69 18.35 3.40 12.48
N ALA A 70 17.41 2.48 12.22
CA ALA A 70 16.47 2.58 11.12
C ALA A 70 15.08 2.87 11.69
N VAL A 71 14.45 3.95 11.23
CA VAL A 71 13.07 4.28 11.59
C VAL A 71 12.15 3.54 10.63
N ASP A 72 11.35 2.62 11.15
CA ASP A 72 10.45 1.82 10.34
C ASP A 72 9.19 2.61 9.98
N LEU A 73 9.04 2.90 8.69
CA LEU A 73 7.86 3.53 8.08
C LEU A 73 7.25 2.60 7.02
N GLY A 74 7.43 1.27 7.19
CA GLY A 74 7.16 0.26 6.17
C GLY A 74 8.43 -0.18 5.43
N ILE A 75 9.54 -0.34 6.15
CA ILE A 75 10.81 -0.79 5.58
C ILE A 75 10.64 -2.17 4.96
N LYS A 76 11.11 -2.33 3.73
CA LYS A 76 11.10 -3.62 3.04
C LYS A 76 12.27 -4.49 3.48
N GLY A 77 11.99 -5.77 3.72
CA GLY A 77 13.03 -6.79 3.67
C GLY A 77 13.55 -6.91 2.23
N MET A 78 14.88 -6.94 2.07
CA MET A 78 15.50 -7.43 0.83
C MET A 78 15.76 -8.93 1.05
N THR A 79 14.78 -9.77 0.70
CA THR A 79 14.94 -11.22 0.57
C THR A 79 15.04 -11.58 -0.90
#